data_AF-A0A399NU23-F1
#
_entry.id   AF-A0A399NU23-F1
#
_cell.length_a   1.000
_cell.length_b   1.000
_cell.length_c   1.000
_cell.angle_alpha   90.00
_cell.angle_beta   90.00
_cell.angle_gamma   90.00
#
_symmetry.space_group_name_H-M   'P 1'
#
loop_
_entity.id
_entity.type
_entity.pdbx_description
1 polymer ?
#
loop_
_entity_poly.entity_id
_entity_poly.type
_entity_poly.pdbx_seq_one_letter_code
_entity_poly.pdbx_strand_id
1 'polypeptide(L)'
;IDPRFLERTIADLPHGVVAVTGSNGKSTTTHMLTAVLRAHGLRVFTNPSGGNLPQGIASAVLADADASGRLDADVAVLEIDEAYGVALSALLTPRTVLLLNIQIDQLNRFHEPDRVVGMLERIADTATEAVVANRDDAHVNAIAAHTARAGRAAVDWFGVSEELLGDSKHGLASAPRFGSEDPDTVHVAA
;
A
#
# COMPACT_ATOMS: atom_id res chain seq x y z
N ILE A 1 -28.02 5.51 5.07
CA ILE A 1 -26.90 5.34 4.11
C ILE A 1 -26.77 3.83 3.88
N ASP A 2 -26.80 3.35 2.63
CA ASP A 2 -26.66 1.92 2.33
C ASP A 2 -25.28 1.43 2.85
N PRO A 3 -25.22 0.46 3.78
CA PRO A 3 -23.97 -0.01 4.35
C PRO A 3 -23.05 -0.68 3.30
N ARG A 4 -23.58 -1.07 2.14
CA ARG A 4 -22.81 -1.64 1.02
C ARG A 4 -22.54 -0.64 -0.11
N PHE A 5 -22.86 0.64 0.10
CA PHE A 5 -22.64 1.66 -0.93
C PHE A 5 -21.20 1.69 -1.42
N LEU A 6 -20.24 1.73 -0.49
CA LEU A 6 -18.82 1.80 -0.82
C LEU A 6 -18.34 0.57 -1.61
N GLU A 7 -18.69 -0.62 -1.13
CA GLU A 7 -18.36 -1.91 -1.76
C GLU A 7 -18.90 -1.96 -3.20
N ARG A 8 -20.20 -1.70 -3.38
CA ARG A 8 -20.86 -1.77 -4.69
C ARG A 8 -20.28 -0.78 -5.68
N THR A 9 -20.06 0.46 -5.24
CA THR A 9 -19.59 1.53 -6.11
C THR A 9 -18.20 1.27 -6.66
N ILE A 10 -17.35 0.60 -5.87
CA ILE A 10 -15.96 0.30 -6.23
C ILE A 10 -15.84 -1.06 -6.94
N ALA A 11 -16.68 -2.05 -6.60
CA ALA A 11 -16.63 -3.40 -7.19
C ALA A 11 -16.89 -3.41 -8.70
N ASP A 12 -17.62 -2.43 -9.22
CA ASP A 12 -17.99 -2.34 -10.65
C ASP A 12 -16.89 -1.74 -11.55
N LEU A 13 -15.73 -1.37 -10.99
CA LEU A 13 -14.65 -0.75 -11.76
C LEU A 13 -13.95 -1.80 -12.68
N PRO A 14 -13.79 -1.53 -13.99
CA PRO A 14 -13.21 -2.46 -14.97
C PRO A 14 -11.85 -3.05 -14.59
N HIS A 15 -10.99 -2.26 -13.96
CA HIS A 15 -9.66 -2.68 -13.51
C HIS A 15 -9.56 -2.78 -11.97
N GLY A 16 -10.69 -2.68 -11.27
CA GLY A 16 -10.78 -2.82 -9.83
C GLY A 16 -9.99 -1.76 -9.06
N VAL A 17 -9.37 -2.19 -7.96
CA VAL A 17 -8.69 -1.33 -6.99
C VAL A 17 -7.20 -1.68 -6.92
N VAL A 18 -6.38 -0.63 -6.93
CA VAL A 18 -4.98 -0.65 -6.50
C VAL A 18 -4.89 0.01 -5.13
N ALA A 19 -4.58 -0.79 -4.11
CA ALA A 19 -4.35 -0.31 -2.75
C ALA A 19 -2.87 0.06 -2.57
N VAL A 20 -2.57 1.29 -2.15
CA VAL A 20 -1.22 1.77 -1.84
C VAL A 20 -1.08 1.96 -0.34
N THR A 21 -0.17 1.21 0.28
CA THR A 21 0.02 1.22 1.74
C THR A 21 1.49 1.07 2.15
N GLY A 22 1.82 1.42 3.40
CA GLY A 22 3.18 1.49 3.94
C GLY A 22 3.38 2.78 4.73
N SER A 23 4.31 2.79 5.68
CA SER A 23 4.45 3.89 6.65
C SER A 23 4.60 5.27 5.99
N ASN A 24 5.39 5.38 4.91
CA ASN A 24 5.64 6.63 4.21
C ASN A 24 5.47 6.55 2.70
N GLY A 25 5.29 7.73 2.11
CA GLY A 25 5.29 7.92 0.66
C GLY A 25 3.97 7.57 -0.01
N LYS A 26 2.94 7.13 0.74
CA LYS A 26 1.66 6.70 0.16
C LYS A 26 1.00 7.78 -0.71
N SER A 27 0.85 9.00 -0.20
CA SER A 27 0.21 10.09 -0.97
C SER A 27 1.00 10.44 -2.24
N THR A 28 2.33 10.53 -2.13
CA THR A 28 3.21 10.83 -3.28
C THR A 28 3.11 9.74 -4.33
N THR A 29 3.24 8.47 -3.93
CA THR A 29 3.16 7.33 -4.84
C THR A 29 1.78 7.20 -5.48
N THR A 30 0.71 7.39 -4.69
CA THR A 30 -0.68 7.40 -5.19
C THR A 30 -0.87 8.48 -6.25
N HIS A 31 -0.32 9.68 -6.03
CA HIS A 31 -0.38 10.78 -6.98
C HIS A 31 0.40 10.47 -8.27
N MET A 32 1.62 9.94 -8.15
CA MET A 32 2.43 9.55 -9.31
C MET A 32 1.76 8.45 -10.14
N LEU A 33 1.24 7.40 -9.48
CA LEU A 33 0.54 6.30 -10.14
C LEU A 33 -0.73 6.80 -10.85
N THR A 34 -1.50 7.66 -10.19
CA THR A 34 -2.68 8.31 -10.78
C THR A 34 -2.30 9.11 -12.03
N ALA A 35 -1.23 9.90 -11.97
CA ALA A 35 -0.76 10.70 -13.10
C ALA A 35 -0.34 9.83 -14.29
N VAL A 36 0.40 8.75 -14.04
CA VAL A 36 0.83 7.80 -15.07
C VAL A 36 -0.39 7.13 -15.72
N LEU A 37 -1.30 6.56 -14.93
CA LEU A 37 -2.49 5.87 -15.46
C LEU A 37 -3.37 6.82 -16.29
N ARG A 38 -3.56 8.06 -15.84
CA ARG A 38 -4.27 9.10 -16.62
C ARG A 38 -3.55 9.46 -17.91
N ALA A 39 -2.22 9.56 -17.90
CA ALA A 39 -1.42 9.78 -19.10
C ALA A 39 -1.55 8.62 -20.12
N HIS A 40 -1.87 7.42 -19.64
CA HIS A 40 -2.21 6.24 -20.46
C HIS A 40 -3.70 6.16 -20.85
N GLY A 41 -4.49 7.22 -20.60
CA GLY A 41 -5.87 7.33 -21.05
C GLY A 41 -6.91 6.70 -20.12
N LEU A 42 -6.52 6.25 -18.93
CA LEU A 42 -7.46 5.71 -17.95
C LEU A 42 -8.10 6.83 -17.12
N ARG A 43 -9.39 6.66 -16.81
CA ARG A 43 -10.09 7.46 -15.81
C ARG A 43 -9.80 6.85 -14.45
N VAL A 44 -9.18 7.64 -13.58
CA VAL A 44 -8.70 7.17 -12.28
C VAL A 44 -9.46 7.86 -11.17
N PHE A 45 -10.15 7.07 -10.36
CA PHE A 45 -10.67 7.49 -9.06
C PHE A 45 -9.58 7.38 -7.99
N THR A 46 -9.45 8.37 -7.12
CA THR A 46 -8.49 8.35 -6.01
C THR A 46 -9.01 9.20 -4.86
N ASN A 47 -8.69 8.83 -3.62
CA ASN A 47 -8.99 9.65 -2.45
C ASN A 47 -8.01 10.83 -2.34
N PRO A 48 -8.43 11.99 -1.79
CA PRO A 48 -7.54 13.13 -1.54
C PRO A 48 -6.35 12.72 -0.66
N SER A 49 -5.20 13.38 -0.81
CA SER A 49 -4.03 13.13 0.03
C SER A 49 -4.37 13.27 1.51
N GLY A 50 -3.99 12.27 2.31
CA GLY A 50 -4.35 12.19 3.74
C GLY A 50 -5.79 11.72 4.02
N GLY A 51 -6.62 11.52 2.99
CA GLY A 51 -7.95 10.92 3.07
C GLY A 51 -7.91 9.39 3.17
N ASN A 52 -6.92 8.83 3.85
CA ASN A 52 -6.56 7.40 3.85
C ASN A 52 -7.33 6.56 4.89
N LEU A 53 -8.23 7.19 5.62
CA LEU A 53 -9.17 6.55 6.55
C LEU A 53 -10.48 6.18 5.82
N PRO A 54 -11.27 5.22 6.34
CA PRO A 54 -12.54 4.82 5.73
C PRO A 54 -13.50 5.97 5.44
N GLN A 55 -13.54 6.97 6.34
CA GLN A 55 -14.36 8.18 6.20
C GLN A 55 -13.94 9.04 5.00
N GLY A 56 -12.63 9.19 4.78
CA GLY A 56 -12.08 9.97 3.66
C GLY A 56 -12.38 9.32 2.31
N ILE A 57 -12.23 8.00 2.23
CA ILE A 57 -12.55 7.23 1.01
C ILE A 57 -14.06 7.26 0.76
N ALA A 58 -14.89 7.01 1.77
CA ALA A 58 -16.34 7.07 1.62
C ALA A 58 -16.80 8.47 1.16
N SER A 59 -16.19 9.53 1.70
CA SER A 59 -16.51 10.91 1.30
C SER A 59 -16.11 11.20 -0.15
N ALA A 60 -14.94 10.71 -0.58
CA ALA A 60 -14.50 10.84 -1.97
C ALA A 60 -15.44 10.08 -2.94
N VAL A 61 -15.85 8.87 -2.58
CA VAL A 61 -16.80 8.10 -3.39
C VAL A 61 -18.14 8.81 -3.47
N LEU A 62 -18.66 9.34 -2.36
CA LEU A 62 -19.92 10.09 -2.34
C LEU A 62 -19.87 11.37 -3.18
N ALA A 63 -18.71 12.02 -3.29
CA ALA A 63 -18.53 13.22 -4.07
C ALA A 63 -18.53 12.97 -5.58
N ASP A 64 -17.97 11.83 -6.01
CA ASP A 64 -17.73 11.53 -7.42
C ASP A 64 -18.73 10.52 -8.02
N ALA A 65 -19.50 9.81 -7.20
CA ALA A 65 -20.50 8.86 -7.66
C ALA A 65 -21.75 9.56 -8.23
N ASP A 66 -22.29 9.03 -9.32
CA ASP A 66 -23.52 9.51 -9.92
C ASP A 66 -24.76 9.19 -9.06
N ALA A 67 -25.95 9.68 -9.47
CA ALA A 67 -27.21 9.44 -8.75
C ALA A 67 -27.59 7.95 -8.66
N SER A 68 -26.97 7.08 -9.45
CA SER A 68 -27.12 5.62 -9.39
C SER A 68 -26.02 4.92 -8.58
N GLY A 69 -25.10 5.67 -7.98
CA GLY A 69 -24.01 5.16 -7.16
C GLY A 69 -22.88 4.55 -7.97
N ARG A 70 -22.65 5.00 -9.21
CA ARG A 70 -21.52 4.54 -10.03
C ARG A 70 -20.45 5.61 -10.14
N LEU A 71 -19.20 5.19 -10.11
CA LEU A 71 -18.04 6.04 -10.42
C LEU A 71 -17.77 6.03 -11.93
N ASP A 72 -17.55 7.20 -12.50
CA ASP A 72 -17.07 7.32 -13.88
C ASP A 72 -15.54 7.11 -13.96
N ALA A 73 -15.10 5.90 -13.59
CA ALA A 73 -13.69 5.53 -13.52
C ALA A 73 -13.45 4.13 -14.08
N ASP A 74 -12.23 3.90 -14.58
CA ASP A 74 -11.77 2.59 -15.04
C ASP A 74 -11.04 1.83 -13.93
N VAL A 75 -10.39 2.57 -13.02
CA VAL A 75 -9.60 2.03 -11.90
C VAL A 75 -9.67 2.96 -10.69
N ALA A 76 -9.64 2.39 -9.49
CA ALA A 76 -9.42 3.13 -8.25
C ALA A 76 -7.97 2.95 -7.77
N VAL A 77 -7.27 4.05 -7.50
CA VAL A 77 -5.96 4.04 -6.85
C VAL A 77 -6.11 4.68 -5.49
N LEU A 78 -6.07 3.87 -4.43
CA LEU A 78 -6.45 4.30 -3.10
C LEU A 78 -5.25 4.27 -2.14
N GLU A 79 -4.99 5.41 -1.52
CA GLU A 79 -4.12 5.48 -0.35
C GLU A 79 -4.85 4.86 0.84
N ILE A 80 -4.25 3.85 1.48
CA ILE A 80 -4.84 3.14 2.62
C ILE A 80 -3.88 3.17 3.83
N ASP A 81 -4.40 3.65 4.96
CA ASP A 81 -3.73 3.59 6.26
C ASP A 81 -3.66 2.15 6.79
N GLU A 82 -2.53 1.73 7.36
CA GLU A 82 -2.28 0.34 7.76
C GLU A 82 -3.21 -0.10 8.91
N ALA A 83 -3.52 0.81 9.84
CA ALA A 83 -4.31 0.49 11.03
C ALA A 83 -5.78 0.19 10.71
N TYR A 84 -6.29 0.78 9.62
CA TYR A 84 -7.66 0.54 9.12
C TYR A 84 -7.69 -0.30 7.85
N GLY A 85 -6.53 -0.53 7.24
CA GLY A 85 -6.40 -1.12 5.92
C GLY A 85 -6.83 -2.57 5.85
N VAL A 86 -6.75 -3.34 6.93
CA VAL A 86 -7.19 -4.74 6.93
C VAL A 86 -8.69 -4.84 6.65
N ALA A 87 -9.52 -4.12 7.43
CA ALA A 87 -10.96 -4.16 7.26
C ALA A 87 -11.39 -3.52 5.93
N LEU A 88 -10.72 -2.44 5.55
CA LEU A 88 -11.01 -1.74 4.31
C LEU A 88 -10.62 -2.57 3.07
N SER A 89 -9.45 -3.21 3.06
CA SER A 89 -9.02 -4.02 1.92
C SER A 89 -9.82 -5.32 1.81
N ALA A 90 -10.30 -5.87 2.93
CA ALA A 90 -11.26 -6.97 2.90
C ALA A 90 -12.62 -6.56 2.28
N LEU A 91 -13.04 -5.31 2.48
CA LEU A 91 -14.26 -4.76 1.88
C LEU A 91 -14.09 -4.43 0.39
N LEU A 92 -12.93 -3.87 0.01
CA LEU A 92 -12.66 -3.39 -1.34
C LEU A 92 -12.07 -4.45 -2.26
N THR A 93 -11.56 -5.55 -1.68
CA THR A 93 -10.95 -6.70 -2.39
C THR A 93 -10.00 -6.27 -3.52
N PRO A 94 -8.88 -5.61 -3.20
CA PRO A 94 -8.04 -5.01 -4.22
C PRO A 94 -7.52 -6.03 -5.22
N ARG A 95 -7.44 -5.62 -6.48
CA ARG A 95 -6.76 -6.39 -7.53
C ARG A 95 -5.27 -6.44 -7.24
N THR A 96 -4.72 -5.29 -6.86
CA THR A 96 -3.30 -5.14 -6.58
C THR A 96 -3.08 -4.42 -5.26
N VAL A 97 -2.14 -4.93 -4.45
CA VAL A 97 -1.66 -4.26 -3.24
C VAL A 97 -0.20 -3.83 -3.46
N LEU A 98 0.09 -2.54 -3.32
CA LEU A 98 1.41 -1.95 -3.40
C LEU A 98 1.93 -1.66 -1.98
N LEU A 99 2.99 -2.36 -1.57
CA LEU A 99 3.63 -2.23 -0.26
C LEU A 99 4.90 -1.39 -0.36
N LEU A 100 4.91 -0.23 0.32
CA LEU A 100 6.00 0.74 0.21
C LEU A 100 7.18 0.53 1.17
N ASN A 101 6.94 0.68 2.48
CA ASN A 101 7.98 0.59 3.51
C ASN A 101 7.34 0.49 4.91
N ILE A 102 8.15 0.15 5.90
CA ILE A 102 7.83 0.22 7.33
C ILE A 102 8.87 1.11 8.01
N GLN A 103 8.43 2.17 8.70
CA GLN A 103 9.34 3.11 9.37
C GLN A 103 9.49 2.81 10.87
N ILE A 104 10.71 2.98 11.38
CA ILE A 104 11.14 2.69 12.76
C ILE A 104 10.33 3.46 13.83
N ASP A 105 9.96 4.71 13.58
CA ASP A 105 9.21 5.53 14.55
C ASP A 105 7.77 5.04 14.78
N GLN A 106 7.18 4.37 13.78
CA GLN A 106 5.90 3.68 13.95
C GLN A 106 6.03 2.46 14.86
N LEU A 107 7.20 1.83 14.88
CA LEU A 107 7.47 0.65 15.71
C LEU A 107 7.60 1.01 17.20
N ASN A 108 8.16 2.18 17.50
CA ASN A 108 8.23 2.70 18.87
C ASN A 108 6.86 3.17 19.40
N ARG A 109 5.94 3.62 18.51
CA ARG A 109 4.61 4.12 18.88
C ARG A 109 3.58 3.03 19.16
N PHE A 110 3.74 1.84 18.60
CA PHE A 110 2.77 0.75 18.71
C PHE A 110 3.15 -0.34 19.72
N HIS A 111 4.24 -0.19 20.48
CA HIS A 111 4.80 -1.15 21.45
C HIS A 111 5.14 -2.56 20.89
N GLU A 112 4.72 -2.89 19.67
CA GLU A 112 5.01 -4.15 18.98
C GLU A 112 5.23 -3.84 17.48
N PRO A 113 6.50 -3.70 17.03
CA PRO A 113 6.87 -3.61 15.62
C PRO A 113 6.13 -4.63 14.72
N ASP A 114 5.96 -5.85 15.24
CA ASP A 114 5.29 -6.97 14.61
C ASP A 114 3.81 -6.70 14.29
N ARG A 115 3.17 -5.76 15.01
CA ARG A 115 1.77 -5.41 14.78
C ARG A 115 1.56 -4.75 13.42
N VAL A 116 2.43 -3.81 13.03
CA VAL A 116 2.34 -3.13 11.73
C VAL A 116 2.68 -4.10 10.61
N VAL A 117 3.70 -4.94 10.80
CA VAL A 117 4.06 -6.01 9.85
C VAL A 117 2.86 -6.93 9.62
N GLY A 118 2.23 -7.42 10.70
CA GLY A 118 1.06 -8.29 10.60
C GLY A 118 -0.17 -7.60 10.00
N MET A 119 -0.33 -6.27 10.15
CA MET A 119 -1.38 -5.52 9.45
C MET A 119 -1.13 -5.49 7.95
N LEU A 120 0.09 -5.17 7.53
CA LEU A 120 0.48 -5.13 6.11
C LEU A 120 0.40 -6.51 5.46
N GLU A 121 0.78 -7.57 6.17
CA GLU A 121 0.62 -8.95 5.71
C GLU A 121 -0.86 -9.29 5.45
N ARG A 122 -1.74 -8.98 6.41
CA ARG A 122 -3.18 -9.19 6.23
C ARG A 122 -3.78 -8.33 5.11
N ILE A 123 -3.25 -7.14 4.86
CA ILE A 123 -3.65 -6.32 3.71
C ILE A 123 -3.19 -6.99 2.40
N ALA A 124 -1.94 -7.43 2.33
CA ALA A 124 -1.39 -8.12 1.16
C ALA A 124 -2.19 -9.39 0.82
N ASP A 125 -2.64 -10.14 1.83
CA ASP A 125 -3.50 -11.32 1.67
C ASP A 125 -4.87 -11.04 1.04
N THR A 126 -5.31 -9.78 0.97
CA THR A 126 -6.56 -9.39 0.29
C THR A 126 -6.38 -9.15 -1.21
N ALA A 127 -5.14 -9.13 -1.72
CA ALA A 127 -4.86 -8.97 -3.13
C ALA A 127 -5.42 -10.16 -3.92
N THR A 128 -6.22 -9.88 -4.95
CA THR A 128 -6.82 -10.92 -5.78
C THR A 128 -5.96 -11.30 -6.99
N GLU A 129 -5.03 -10.44 -7.42
CA GLU A 129 -4.13 -10.72 -8.54
C GLU A 129 -2.65 -10.55 -8.20
N ALA A 130 -2.26 -9.42 -7.61
CA ALA A 130 -0.84 -9.11 -7.42
C ALA A 130 -0.50 -8.36 -6.13
N VAL A 131 0.66 -8.67 -5.57
CA VAL A 131 1.34 -7.85 -4.56
C VAL A 131 2.62 -7.31 -5.16
N VAL A 132 2.75 -5.98 -5.19
CA VAL A 132 3.97 -5.28 -5.64
C VAL A 132 4.68 -4.76 -4.41
N ALA A 133 5.92 -5.19 -4.20
CA ALA A 133 6.62 -4.99 -2.93
C ALA A 133 7.97 -4.29 -3.08
N ASN A 134 8.30 -3.40 -2.15
CA ASN A 134 9.65 -2.85 -2.04
C ASN A 134 10.63 -3.92 -1.56
N ARG A 135 11.58 -4.32 -2.41
CA ARG A 135 12.60 -5.33 -2.06
C ARG A 135 13.64 -4.80 -1.06
N ASP A 136 13.79 -3.48 -0.97
CA ASP A 136 14.80 -2.84 -0.12
C ASP A 136 14.32 -2.58 1.31
N ASP A 137 13.08 -2.97 1.62
CA ASP A 137 12.56 -3.01 2.98
C ASP A 137 12.44 -4.48 3.42
N ALA A 138 13.21 -4.86 4.44
CA ALA A 138 13.36 -6.24 4.82
C ALA A 138 12.05 -6.84 5.39
N HIS A 139 11.18 -6.03 5.99
CA HIS A 139 9.86 -6.50 6.46
C HIS A 139 8.88 -6.67 5.29
N VAL A 140 8.80 -5.68 4.40
CA VAL A 140 7.96 -5.77 3.19
C VAL A 140 8.38 -6.95 2.31
N ASN A 141 9.69 -7.17 2.15
CA ASN A 141 10.21 -8.32 1.42
C ASN A 141 9.83 -9.66 2.09
N ALA A 142 9.80 -9.72 3.43
CA ALA A 142 9.36 -10.92 4.14
C ALA A 142 7.86 -11.21 3.90
N ILE A 143 7.02 -10.17 3.91
CA ILE A 143 5.59 -10.27 3.59
C ILE A 143 5.41 -10.78 2.15
N ALA A 144 6.10 -10.17 1.18
CA ALA A 144 6.04 -10.58 -0.22
C ALA A 144 6.45 -12.05 -0.42
N ALA A 145 7.52 -12.49 0.25
CA ALA A 145 7.96 -13.89 0.23
C ALA A 145 6.96 -14.84 0.92
N HIS A 146 6.22 -14.38 1.94
CA HIS A 146 5.09 -15.13 2.50
C HIS A 146 3.98 -15.30 1.47
N THR A 147 3.52 -14.20 0.86
CA THR A 147 2.46 -14.21 -0.16
C THR A 147 2.82 -15.12 -1.35
N ALA A 148 4.07 -15.05 -1.84
CA ALA A 148 4.55 -15.88 -2.93
C ALA A 148 4.48 -17.38 -2.59
N ARG A 149 4.88 -17.78 -1.37
CA ARG A 149 4.80 -19.17 -0.91
C ARG A 149 3.37 -19.66 -0.72
N ALA A 150 2.47 -18.77 -0.31
CA ALA A 150 1.05 -19.10 -0.16
C ALA A 150 0.36 -19.29 -1.53
N GLY A 151 0.92 -18.74 -2.61
CA GLY A 151 0.40 -18.91 -3.98
C GLY A 151 -0.95 -18.25 -4.23
N ARG A 152 -1.31 -17.23 -3.43
CA ARG A 152 -2.63 -16.56 -3.48
C ARG A 152 -2.70 -15.44 -4.52
N ALA A 153 -1.57 -14.79 -4.80
CA ALA A 153 -1.42 -13.69 -5.75
C ALA A 153 -0.02 -13.75 -6.38
N ALA A 154 0.14 -13.18 -7.57
CA ALA A 154 1.45 -12.91 -8.14
C ALA A 154 2.22 -11.95 -7.23
N VAL A 155 3.55 -12.06 -7.23
CA VAL A 155 4.40 -11.15 -6.46
C VAL A 155 5.43 -10.55 -7.39
N ASP A 156 5.49 -9.22 -7.41
CA ASP A 156 6.46 -8.43 -8.15
C ASP A 156 7.20 -7.49 -7.20
N TRP A 157 8.38 -7.03 -7.62
CA TRP A 157 9.23 -6.18 -6.78
C TRP A 157 9.65 -4.92 -7.50
N PHE A 158 9.74 -3.84 -6.72
CA PHE A 158 10.50 -2.65 -7.07
C PHE A 158 11.63 -2.45 -6.05
N GLY A 159 12.62 -1.65 -6.44
CA GLY A 159 13.69 -1.25 -5.53
C GLY A 159 14.68 -0.36 -6.25
N VAL A 160 15.63 0.15 -5.50
CA VAL A 160 16.70 1.03 -5.95
C VAL A 160 17.73 0.20 -6.73
N SER A 161 18.28 0.77 -7.79
CA SER A 161 19.40 0.17 -8.52
C SER A 161 20.69 0.29 -7.71
N GLU A 162 21.64 -0.61 -7.94
CA GLU A 162 22.96 -0.54 -7.28
C GLU A 162 23.68 0.78 -7.58
N GLU A 163 23.51 1.31 -8.79
CA GLU A 163 24.04 2.62 -9.21
C GLU A 163 23.52 3.76 -8.33
N LEU A 164 22.20 3.85 -8.14
CA LEU A 164 21.59 4.89 -7.31
C LEU A 164 21.92 4.73 -5.82
N LEU A 165 22.10 3.49 -5.35
CA LEU A 165 22.56 3.22 -3.98
C LEU A 165 23.99 3.69 -3.76
N GLY A 166 24.89 3.47 -4.73
CA GLY A 166 26.28 3.92 -4.67
C GLY A 166 26.42 5.44 -4.58
N ASP A 167 25.47 6.18 -5.16
CA ASP A 167 25.46 7.64 -5.15
C ASP A 167 24.76 8.26 -3.91
N SER A 168 24.08 7.45 -3.09
CA SER A 168 23.35 7.94 -1.91
C SER A 168 24.29 8.17 -0.71
N LYS A 169 24.37 9.43 -0.26
CA LYS A 169 25.17 9.82 0.92
C LYS A 169 24.66 9.24 2.25
N HIS A 170 23.40 8.84 2.32
CA HIS A 170 22.72 8.45 3.56
C HIS A 170 22.09 7.05 3.49
N GLY A 171 22.33 6.28 2.42
CA GLY A 171 21.72 4.97 2.22
C GLY A 171 20.19 5.04 2.09
N LEU A 172 19.49 4.00 2.52
CA LEU A 172 18.03 3.92 2.58
C LEU A 172 17.54 4.05 4.02
N ALA A 173 16.40 4.70 4.22
CA ALA A 173 15.79 4.93 5.54
C ALA A 173 14.81 3.82 5.98
N SER A 174 14.98 2.58 5.50
CA SER A 174 14.13 1.42 5.82
C SER A 174 14.41 0.88 7.23
N ALA A 175 13.41 0.28 7.89
CA ALA A 175 13.61 -0.35 9.19
C ALA A 175 14.43 -1.67 9.09
N PRO A 176 15.41 -1.91 10.00
CA PRO A 176 16.10 -3.19 10.06
C PRO A 176 15.16 -4.30 10.56
N ARG A 177 15.41 -5.55 10.15
CA ARG A 177 14.66 -6.71 10.66
C ARG A 177 14.96 -6.93 12.13
N PHE A 178 13.90 -7.05 12.95
CA PHE A 178 14.06 -7.46 14.35
C PHE A 178 14.41 -8.94 14.44
N GLY A 179 15.42 -9.26 15.26
CA GLY A 179 15.83 -10.64 15.54
C GLY A 179 16.80 -11.27 14.55
N SER A 180 17.22 -10.57 13.49
CA SER A 180 18.41 -10.95 12.72
C SER A 180 19.60 -10.14 13.23
N GLU A 181 20.55 -10.78 13.91
CA GLU A 181 21.88 -10.20 14.11
C GLU A 181 22.53 -10.07 12.72
N ASP A 182 22.51 -8.86 12.17
CA ASP A 182 23.30 -8.52 10.99
C ASP A 182 24.68 -8.03 11.45
N PRO A 183 25.76 -8.80 11.23
CA PRO A 183 27.10 -8.50 11.78
C PRO A 183 27.71 -7.20 11.25
N ASP A 184 27.13 -6.59 10.22
CA ASP A 184 27.64 -5.35 9.59
C ASP A 184 26.95 -4.06 10.09
N THR A 185 26.14 -4.14 11.15
CA THR A 185 25.56 -2.93 11.77
C THR A 185 26.63 -2.20 12.60
N VAL A 186 27.36 -1.29 11.95
CA VAL A 186 28.30 -0.38 12.64
C VAL A 186 27.51 0.51 13.60
N HIS A 187 27.61 0.22 14.90
CA HIS A 187 27.21 1.14 15.95
C HIS A 187 28.09 2.38 15.90
N VAL A 188 27.58 3.48 15.31
CA VAL A 188 28.14 4.81 15.58
C VAL A 188 27.61 5.25 16.94
N ALA A 189 28.36 4.94 17.99
CA ALA A 189 28.15 5.48 19.32
C ALA A 189 28.42 6.99 19.31
N ALA A 190 27.50 7.75 19.92
CA ALA A 190 27.74 9.10 20.42
C ALA A 190 28.04 9.02 21.92
#